data_AF-A0A1I0LVN1-F1
#
_entry.id   AF-A0A1I0LVN1-F1
#
_cell.length_a   1.000
_cell.length_b   1.000
_cell.length_c   1.000
_cell.angle_alpha   90.00
_cell.angle_beta   90.00
_cell.angle_gamma   90.00
#
_symmetry.space_group_name_H-M   'P 1'
#
loop_
_entity.id
_entity.type
_entity.pdbx_description
1 polymer ?
#
loop_
_entity_poly.entity_id
_entity_poly.type
_entity_poly.pdbx_seq_one_letter_code
_entity_poly.pdbx_strand_id
1 'polypeptide(L)'
;MIKRYLAVAATAAVTLTAGAFPAHAAPAQELRLRAGLTLYIPIQWVVHRFGPDNMQVVTGKCGRAVGWRTAECDSFYILGPSFIKYGAEGFGPYTGKDPYYTASDVQPCPFNGKWGETIGPKVSRGLRQVGPGHKAAYNAWKSTCSDYRFTQVKAHFTQREWYLPKSKILVVDQWNTPGLADTLKHADWR
;
A
#
# COMPACT_ATOMS: atom_id res chain seq x y z
N MET A 1 33.92 -60.74 -42.72
CA MET A 1 33.32 -60.43 -41.40
C MET A 1 32.91 -58.97 -41.38
N ILE A 2 31.71 -58.71 -40.90
CA ILE A 2 30.84 -57.55 -41.21
C ILE A 2 31.32 -56.26 -40.52
N LYS A 3 31.55 -55.19 -41.30
CA LYS A 3 31.80 -53.82 -40.82
C LYS A 3 30.49 -53.21 -40.29
N ARG A 4 30.45 -52.85 -39.01
CA ARG A 4 29.35 -52.09 -38.39
C ARG A 4 29.66 -50.60 -38.48
N TYR A 5 28.82 -49.84 -39.17
CA TYR A 5 28.84 -48.38 -39.17
C TYR A 5 27.85 -47.89 -38.11
N LEU A 6 28.32 -47.13 -37.12
CA LEU A 6 27.50 -46.43 -36.15
C LEU A 6 27.07 -45.10 -36.74
N ALA A 7 25.77 -44.91 -36.97
CA ALA A 7 25.19 -43.62 -37.30
C ALA A 7 24.93 -42.84 -35.99
N VAL A 8 25.61 -41.71 -35.83
CA VAL A 8 25.35 -40.76 -34.73
C VAL A 8 24.31 -39.75 -35.23
N ALA A 9 23.11 -39.79 -34.66
CA ALA A 9 22.07 -38.80 -34.90
C ALA A 9 22.35 -37.55 -34.05
N ALA A 10 22.61 -36.42 -34.70
CA ALA A 10 22.74 -35.12 -34.04
C ALA A 10 21.34 -34.53 -33.78
N THR A 11 20.92 -34.47 -32.53
CA THR A 11 19.73 -33.73 -32.10
C THR A 11 20.07 -32.25 -31.98
N ALA A 12 19.59 -31.43 -32.92
CA ALA A 12 19.62 -29.99 -32.81
C ALA A 12 18.61 -29.52 -31.76
N ALA A 13 19.09 -28.93 -30.66
CA ALA A 13 18.25 -28.29 -29.67
C ALA A 13 17.83 -26.91 -30.19
N VAL A 14 16.54 -26.73 -30.46
CA VAL A 14 15.96 -25.42 -30.78
C VAL A 14 15.73 -24.67 -29.46
N THR A 15 16.59 -23.72 -29.14
CA THR A 15 16.36 -22.76 -28.05
C THR A 15 15.30 -21.76 -28.48
N LEU A 16 14.07 -21.94 -28.00
CA LEU A 16 13.01 -20.93 -28.07
C LEU A 16 13.38 -19.77 -27.15
N THR A 17 13.83 -18.65 -27.73
CA THR A 17 13.91 -17.37 -27.03
C THR A 17 12.49 -16.92 -26.72
N ALA A 18 12.04 -17.11 -25.47
CA ALA A 18 10.83 -16.49 -24.97
C ALA A 18 11.06 -14.96 -24.96
N GLY A 19 10.58 -14.29 -26.01
CA GLY A 19 10.53 -12.84 -26.04
C GLY A 19 9.70 -12.36 -24.85
N ALA A 20 10.29 -11.53 -23.99
CA ALA A 20 9.54 -10.84 -22.96
C ALA A 20 8.53 -9.92 -23.66
N PHE A 21 7.27 -10.34 -23.69
CA PHE A 21 6.19 -9.44 -24.08
C PHE A 21 6.25 -8.21 -23.18
N PRO A 22 6.14 -6.98 -23.71
CA PRO A 22 6.03 -5.80 -22.88
C PRO A 22 4.85 -6.02 -21.94
N ALA A 23 5.08 -5.96 -20.64
CA ALA A 23 4.01 -5.97 -19.67
C ALA A 23 3.08 -4.81 -20.06
N HIS A 24 1.90 -5.14 -20.57
CA HIS A 24 0.90 -4.14 -20.89
C HIS A 24 0.62 -3.39 -19.59
N ALA A 25 0.98 -2.11 -19.53
CA ALA A 25 0.63 -1.28 -18.39
C ALA A 25 -0.88 -1.37 -18.23
N ALA A 26 -1.33 -1.86 -17.08
CA ALA A 26 -2.76 -1.97 -16.82
C ALA A 26 -3.39 -0.59 -17.04
N PRO A 27 -4.60 -0.51 -17.62
CA PRO A 27 -5.30 0.75 -17.78
C PRO A 27 -5.36 1.47 -16.43
N ALA A 28 -4.98 2.75 -16.43
CA ALA A 28 -4.90 3.58 -15.24
C ALA A 28 -5.76 4.83 -15.39
N GLN A 29 -6.30 5.32 -14.28
CA GLN A 29 -7.06 6.56 -14.17
C GLN A 29 -6.23 7.59 -13.38
N GLU A 30 -6.39 8.87 -13.74
CA GLU A 30 -5.77 9.96 -13.00
C GLU A 30 -6.50 10.22 -11.68
N LEU A 31 -5.75 10.23 -10.59
CA LEU A 31 -6.18 10.72 -9.29
C LEU A 31 -5.36 11.94 -8.92
N ARG A 32 -5.92 13.12 -9.19
CA ARG A 32 -5.33 14.40 -8.81
C ARG A 32 -5.53 14.67 -7.32
N LEU A 33 -4.43 15.04 -6.66
CA LEU A 33 -4.35 15.37 -5.24
C LEU A 33 -3.87 16.82 -5.08
N ARG A 34 -3.80 17.26 -3.83
CA ARG A 34 -3.27 18.58 -3.47
C ARG A 34 -1.79 18.74 -3.86
N ALA A 35 -1.35 20.00 -3.94
CA ALA A 35 0.04 20.38 -4.20
C ALA A 35 0.62 19.79 -5.51
N GLY A 36 -0.23 19.59 -6.52
CA GLY A 36 0.19 19.16 -7.85
C GLY A 36 0.46 17.66 -8.01
N LEU A 37 0.32 16.86 -6.95
CA LEU A 37 0.52 15.42 -7.03
C LEU A 37 -0.61 14.75 -7.81
N THR A 38 -0.27 14.01 -8.86
CA THR A 38 -1.20 13.16 -9.62
C THR A 38 -0.74 11.71 -9.54
N LEU A 39 -1.62 10.83 -9.06
CA LEU A 39 -1.39 9.39 -9.08
C LEU A 39 -2.06 8.78 -10.31
N TYR A 40 -1.41 7.81 -10.94
CA TYR A 40 -2.00 6.98 -11.99
C TYR A 40 -2.40 5.64 -11.39
N ILE A 41 -3.61 5.57 -10.84
CA ILE A 41 -4.08 4.36 -10.16
C ILE A 41 -4.70 3.40 -11.18
N PRO A 42 -4.51 2.08 -11.04
CA PRO A 42 -5.18 1.12 -11.90
C PRO A 42 -6.71 1.30 -11.93
N ILE A 43 -7.34 1.11 -13.09
CA ILE A 43 -8.77 1.39 -13.29
C ILE A 43 -9.69 0.47 -12.46
N GLN A 44 -9.18 -0.70 -12.06
CA GLN A 44 -9.89 -1.62 -11.17
C GLN A 44 -9.91 -1.16 -9.70
N TRP A 45 -9.10 -0.17 -9.33
CA TRP A 45 -9.15 0.41 -7.99
C TRP A 45 -10.23 1.48 -7.94
N VAL A 46 -11.10 1.40 -6.94
CA VAL A 46 -12.25 2.30 -6.80
C VAL A 46 -11.92 3.38 -5.77
N VAL A 47 -12.03 4.64 -6.17
CA VAL A 47 -11.76 5.79 -5.30
C VAL A 47 -13.05 6.28 -4.65
N HIS A 48 -13.10 6.24 -3.32
CA HIS A 48 -14.14 6.85 -2.52
C HIS A 48 -13.60 8.10 -1.82
N ARG A 49 -14.36 9.19 -1.86
CA ARG A 49 -13.99 10.47 -1.24
C ARG A 49 -14.94 10.79 -0.09
N PHE A 50 -14.39 10.98 1.09
CA PHE A 50 -15.12 11.31 2.33
C PHE A 50 -14.70 12.70 2.81
N GLY A 51 -14.87 13.68 1.92
CA GLY A 51 -14.34 15.04 2.08
C GLY A 51 -12.98 15.25 1.41
N PRO A 52 -12.39 16.45 1.56
CA PRO A 52 -11.18 16.84 0.81
C PRO A 52 -9.90 16.15 1.29
N ASP A 53 -9.90 15.67 2.54
CA ASP A 53 -8.70 15.19 3.24
C ASP A 53 -8.82 13.72 3.67
N ASN A 54 -9.83 12.99 3.18
CA ASN A 54 -10.01 11.56 3.44
C ASN A 54 -10.47 10.87 2.15
N MET A 55 -9.55 10.16 1.53
CA MET A 55 -9.84 9.30 0.39
C MET A 55 -9.50 7.86 0.76
N GLN A 56 -10.39 6.96 0.40
CA GLN A 56 -10.18 5.52 0.50
C GLN A 56 -10.13 4.94 -0.89
N VAL A 57 -9.04 4.26 -1.21
CA VAL A 57 -8.86 3.59 -2.50
C VAL A 57 -9.02 2.09 -2.27
N VAL A 58 -10.15 1.55 -2.72
CA VAL A 58 -10.50 0.13 -2.60
C VAL A 58 -9.82 -0.64 -3.72
N THR A 59 -9.11 -1.70 -3.36
CA THR A 59 -8.21 -2.46 -4.24
C THR A 59 -8.59 -3.94 -4.34
N GLY A 60 -9.53 -4.38 -3.51
CA GLY A 60 -9.98 -5.76 -3.42
C GLY A 60 -11.36 -5.86 -2.75
N LYS A 61 -11.53 -6.83 -1.86
CA LYS A 61 -12.81 -7.06 -1.17
C LYS A 61 -13.15 -5.88 -0.26
N CYS A 62 -14.36 -5.36 -0.39
CA CYS A 62 -14.87 -4.33 0.51
C CYS A 62 -16.39 -4.38 0.55
N GLY A 63 -16.99 -4.46 1.75
CA GLY A 63 -18.45 -4.42 1.90
C GLY A 63 -18.99 -3.00 1.68
N ARG A 64 -18.57 -2.06 2.54
CA ARG A 64 -18.96 -0.65 2.44
C ARG A 64 -17.77 0.24 2.80
N ALA A 65 -17.33 1.04 1.84
CA ALA A 65 -16.35 2.09 2.08
C ALA A 65 -16.95 3.19 2.96
N VAL A 66 -16.25 3.56 4.06
CA VAL A 66 -16.64 4.67 4.94
C VAL A 66 -15.48 5.63 5.26
N GLY A 67 -14.32 5.44 4.60
CA GLY A 67 -13.11 6.24 4.81
C GLY A 67 -12.14 5.59 5.79
N TRP A 68 -11.22 6.38 6.33
CA TRP A 68 -10.29 5.93 7.38
C TRP A 68 -10.98 5.07 8.46
N ARG A 69 -10.32 3.97 8.89
CA ARG A 69 -10.82 2.94 9.82
C ARG A 69 -11.94 2.04 9.30
N THR A 70 -12.12 1.93 8.00
CA THR A 70 -13.03 0.90 7.44
C THR A 70 -12.40 -0.49 7.63
N ALA A 71 -12.88 -1.24 8.62
CA ALA A 71 -12.53 -2.65 8.76
C ALA A 71 -13.10 -3.50 7.61
N GLU A 72 -12.45 -4.63 7.34
CA GLU A 72 -12.82 -5.65 6.36
C GLU A 72 -12.95 -5.08 4.94
N CYS A 73 -12.05 -4.16 4.59
CA CYS A 73 -12.01 -3.50 3.29
C CYS A 73 -10.56 -3.33 2.79
N ASP A 74 -10.20 -4.12 1.79
CA ASP A 74 -8.90 -4.17 1.13
C ASP A 74 -8.59 -2.81 0.47
N SER A 75 -8.00 -1.90 1.23
CA SER A 75 -7.87 -0.51 0.82
C SER A 75 -6.65 0.17 1.43
N PHE A 76 -6.19 1.22 0.76
CA PHE A 76 -5.28 2.19 1.35
C PHE A 76 -5.96 3.55 1.40
N TYR A 77 -5.42 4.43 2.24
CA TYR A 77 -5.98 5.74 2.51
C TYR A 77 -5.03 6.82 2.06
N ILE A 78 -5.58 7.89 1.48
CA ILE A 78 -4.86 9.13 1.19
C ILE A 78 -5.48 10.21 2.06
N LEU A 79 -4.67 10.71 2.99
CA LEU A 79 -5.09 11.56 4.09
C LEU A 79 -4.45 12.94 3.97
N GLY A 80 -5.27 13.98 4.16
CA GLY A 80 -4.89 15.37 4.05
C GLY A 80 -4.66 16.06 5.41
N PRO A 81 -4.50 17.39 5.42
CA PRO A 81 -4.20 18.18 6.61
C PRO A 81 -5.07 17.91 7.83
N SER A 82 -6.40 17.78 7.68
CA SER A 82 -7.27 17.56 8.85
C SER A 82 -6.97 16.23 9.54
N PHE A 83 -6.72 15.17 8.78
CA PHE A 83 -6.36 13.84 9.28
C PHE A 83 -4.92 13.77 9.80
N ILE A 84 -4.00 14.57 9.23
CA ILE A 84 -2.62 14.68 9.72
C ILE A 84 -2.57 15.45 11.04
N LYS A 85 -3.38 16.50 11.20
CA LYS A 85 -3.43 17.34 12.42
C LYS A 85 -3.81 16.55 13.68
N TYR A 86 -4.61 15.50 13.53
CA TYR A 86 -5.09 14.63 14.61
C TYR A 86 -4.68 13.17 14.37
N GLY A 87 -3.53 12.99 13.71
CA GLY A 87 -3.08 11.73 13.16
C GLY A 87 -2.36 10.78 14.12
N ALA A 88 -1.85 11.30 15.23
CA ALA A 88 -1.12 10.54 16.24
C ALA A 88 -2.05 10.07 17.36
N GLU A 89 -1.58 9.09 18.13
CA GLU A 89 -2.27 8.60 19.32
C GLU A 89 -2.57 9.77 20.28
N GLY A 90 -3.74 9.75 20.92
CA GLY A 90 -4.23 10.87 21.72
C GLY A 90 -4.66 12.09 20.88
N PHE A 91 -4.88 11.93 19.58
CA PHE A 91 -5.30 12.98 18.64
C PHE A 91 -4.25 14.10 18.45
N GLY A 92 -2.97 13.77 18.63
CA GLY A 92 -1.87 14.70 18.33
C GLY A 92 -1.59 14.82 16.83
N PRO A 93 -0.74 15.77 16.41
CA PRO A 93 -0.29 15.87 15.03
C PRO A 93 0.62 14.71 14.65
N TYR A 94 0.35 14.08 13.51
CA TYR A 94 1.21 13.06 12.94
C TYR A 94 2.47 13.68 12.33
N THR A 95 3.62 13.16 12.74
CA THR A 95 4.96 13.63 12.30
C THR A 95 5.79 12.51 11.65
N GLY A 96 5.28 11.27 11.64
CA GLY A 96 6.03 10.07 11.26
C GLY A 96 7.04 9.58 12.29
N LYS A 97 7.13 10.23 13.46
CA LYS A 97 7.90 9.71 14.60
C LYS A 97 7.26 8.43 15.12
N ASP A 98 5.96 8.49 15.38
CA ASP A 98 5.05 7.46 15.88
C ASP A 98 4.08 7.04 14.75
N PRO A 99 3.42 5.86 14.82
CA PRO A 99 2.54 5.41 13.76
C PRO A 99 1.31 6.31 13.63
N TYR A 100 0.70 6.30 12.44
CA TYR A 100 -0.60 6.91 12.24
C TYR A 100 -1.67 6.11 12.99
N TYR A 101 -2.26 6.71 14.02
CA TYR A 101 -3.20 6.05 14.92
C TYR A 101 -4.09 7.10 15.60
N THR A 102 -5.27 7.37 15.03
CA THR A 102 -6.11 8.51 15.41
C THR A 102 -7.06 8.21 16.56
N ALA A 103 -6.53 7.78 17.70
CA ALA A 103 -7.34 7.44 18.86
C ALA A 103 -6.60 7.52 20.18
N SER A 104 -7.38 7.51 21.26
CA SER A 104 -6.92 7.33 22.64
C SER A 104 -7.21 5.93 23.18
N ASP A 105 -7.87 5.09 22.38
CA ASP A 105 -8.31 3.74 22.73
C ASP A 105 -8.01 2.75 21.60
N VAL A 106 -8.33 1.48 21.83
CA VAL A 106 -8.05 0.38 20.90
C VAL A 106 -8.99 0.45 19.71
N GLN A 107 -8.44 0.57 18.51
CA GLN A 107 -9.24 0.64 17.29
C GLN A 107 -9.61 -0.75 16.77
N PRO A 108 -10.72 -0.88 16.01
CA PRO A 108 -11.02 -2.11 15.30
C PRO A 108 -9.90 -2.52 14.36
N CYS A 109 -9.59 -3.81 14.33
CA CYS A 109 -8.62 -4.38 13.42
C CYS A 109 -9.08 -4.23 11.96
N PRO A 110 -8.18 -3.85 11.03
CA PRO A 110 -8.53 -3.69 9.63
C PRO A 110 -9.03 -4.98 8.99
N PHE A 111 -8.61 -6.16 9.44
CA PHE A 111 -9.03 -7.45 8.88
C PHE A 111 -10.29 -8.04 9.50
N ASN A 112 -10.71 -7.53 10.67
CA ASN A 112 -11.91 -8.01 11.38
C ASN A 112 -12.32 -6.99 12.46
N GLY A 113 -13.49 -6.37 12.29
CA GLY A 113 -13.97 -5.36 13.23
C GLY A 113 -14.27 -5.85 14.65
N LYS A 114 -14.21 -7.16 14.91
CA LYS A 114 -14.39 -7.78 16.24
C LYS A 114 -13.08 -7.94 17.02
N TRP A 115 -11.95 -7.56 16.43
CA TRP A 115 -10.62 -7.60 17.03
C TRP A 115 -10.09 -6.17 17.22
N GLY A 116 -9.15 -5.98 18.14
CA GLY A 116 -8.43 -4.73 18.32
C GLY A 116 -7.12 -4.74 17.55
N GLU A 117 -6.73 -3.62 16.95
CA GLU A 117 -5.38 -3.44 16.40
C GLU A 117 -4.38 -2.92 17.44
N THR A 118 -3.11 -3.26 17.22
CA THR A 118 -1.96 -2.65 17.88
C THR A 118 -0.92 -2.39 16.82
N ILE A 119 -0.47 -1.13 16.69
CA ILE A 119 0.46 -0.70 15.66
C ILE A 119 1.86 -0.50 16.27
N GLY A 120 2.86 -1.21 15.76
CA GLY A 120 4.24 -1.11 16.19
C GLY A 120 4.81 -2.43 16.74
N PRO A 121 6.15 -2.55 16.78
CA PRO A 121 7.15 -1.49 16.63
C PRO A 121 7.47 -1.12 15.17
N LYS A 122 8.22 -0.02 14.98
CA LYS A 122 8.77 0.38 13.68
C LYS A 122 9.76 -0.67 13.20
N VAL A 123 9.59 -1.16 11.98
CA VAL A 123 10.46 -2.18 11.36
C VAL A 123 11.22 -1.69 10.14
N SER A 124 10.76 -0.60 9.52
CA SER A 124 11.49 0.03 8.41
C SER A 124 11.26 1.53 8.42
N ARG A 125 12.28 2.28 7.98
CA ARG A 125 12.19 3.72 7.73
C ARG A 125 13.08 4.14 6.57
N GLY A 126 12.79 5.28 5.95
CA GLY A 126 13.67 5.87 4.95
C GLY A 126 12.94 6.87 4.06
N LEU A 127 13.53 7.16 2.91
CA LEU A 127 12.88 7.96 1.86
C LEU A 127 12.46 7.05 0.72
N ARG A 128 11.18 7.14 0.30
CA ARG A 128 10.65 6.42 -0.86
C ARG A 128 10.22 7.41 -1.92
N GLN A 129 10.52 7.10 -3.17
CA GLN A 129 10.15 7.92 -4.31
C GLN A 129 8.62 8.05 -4.38
N VAL A 130 8.13 9.26 -4.62
CA VAL A 130 6.74 9.52 -4.97
C VAL A 130 6.76 10.46 -6.17
N GLY A 131 6.88 9.92 -7.37
CA GLY A 131 7.09 10.68 -8.60
C GLY A 131 8.48 11.32 -8.74
N PRO A 132 8.94 11.67 -9.95
CA PRO A 132 10.29 12.21 -10.18
C PRO A 132 10.63 13.41 -9.30
N GLY A 133 11.85 13.43 -8.73
CA GLY A 133 12.33 14.53 -7.88
C GLY A 133 11.70 14.63 -6.48
N HIS A 134 10.69 13.80 -6.16
CA HIS A 134 9.94 13.89 -4.91
C HIS A 134 10.04 12.60 -4.11
N LYS A 135 10.23 12.73 -2.79
CA LYS A 135 10.33 11.60 -1.87
C LYS A 135 9.46 11.82 -0.64
N ALA A 136 8.79 10.77 -0.21
CA ALA A 136 8.06 10.72 1.05
C ALA A 136 8.94 10.13 2.16
N ALA A 137 8.76 10.63 3.38
CA ALA A 137 9.22 9.95 4.58
C ALA A 137 8.41 8.65 4.73
N TYR A 138 9.09 7.52 4.57
CA TYR A 138 8.51 6.21 4.65
C TYR A 138 8.73 5.60 6.03
N ASN A 139 7.68 5.06 6.62
CA ASN A 139 7.75 4.22 7.80
C ASN A 139 6.95 2.93 7.55
N ALA A 140 7.39 1.83 8.15
CA ALA A 140 6.62 0.61 8.24
C ALA A 140 6.61 0.10 9.67
N TRP A 141 5.44 -0.32 10.13
CA TRP A 141 5.18 -0.75 11.49
C TRP A 141 4.67 -2.17 11.48
N LYS A 142 5.33 -3.06 12.20
CA LYS A 142 4.83 -4.42 12.39
C LYS A 142 3.66 -4.34 13.34
N SER A 143 2.51 -4.88 12.98
CA SER A 143 1.27 -4.70 13.71
C SER A 143 0.57 -6.03 13.95
N THR A 144 -0.33 -6.04 14.92
CA THR A 144 -1.13 -7.22 15.28
C THR A 144 -2.59 -6.88 15.39
N CYS A 145 -3.44 -7.86 15.10
CA CYS A 145 -4.82 -7.87 15.55
C CYS A 145 -4.98 -8.92 16.64
N SER A 146 -5.62 -8.55 17.74
CA SER A 146 -5.88 -9.42 18.89
C SER A 146 -7.35 -9.38 19.27
N ASP A 147 -7.83 -10.35 20.05
CA ASP A 147 -9.09 -10.12 20.75
C ASP A 147 -9.00 -8.85 21.64
N TYR A 148 -10.14 -8.23 21.96
CA TYR A 148 -10.16 -7.01 22.79
C TYR A 148 -9.72 -7.24 24.24
N ARG A 149 -9.49 -8.49 24.65
CA ARG A 149 -8.91 -8.85 25.95
C ARG A 149 -7.37 -8.94 25.88
N PHE A 150 -6.79 -8.79 24.70
CA PHE A 150 -5.37 -8.92 24.39
C PHE A 150 -4.76 -10.27 24.80
N THR A 151 -5.58 -11.31 24.87
CA THR A 151 -5.15 -12.65 25.29
C THR A 151 -4.61 -13.48 24.14
N GLN A 152 -5.06 -13.20 22.91
CA GLN A 152 -4.65 -13.95 21.73
C GLN A 152 -4.49 -13.05 20.51
N VAL A 153 -3.31 -13.13 19.88
CA VAL A 153 -3.06 -12.57 18.54
C VAL A 153 -3.79 -13.43 17.50
N LYS A 154 -4.61 -12.78 16.68
CA LYS A 154 -5.45 -13.38 15.64
C LYS A 154 -4.86 -13.17 14.24
N ALA A 155 -4.16 -12.06 14.01
CA ALA A 155 -3.50 -11.76 12.75
C ALA A 155 -2.29 -10.86 12.95
N HIS A 156 -1.38 -10.89 11.97
CA HIS A 156 -0.26 -9.95 11.84
C HIS A 156 -0.41 -9.16 10.55
N PHE A 157 0.03 -7.91 10.57
CA PHE A 157 0.08 -7.08 9.38
C PHE A 157 1.20 -6.06 9.47
N THR A 158 1.39 -5.27 8.41
CA THR A 158 2.33 -4.15 8.42
C THR A 158 1.60 -2.91 7.96
N GLN A 159 1.57 -1.89 8.82
CA GLN A 159 1.12 -0.56 8.42
C GLN A 159 2.27 0.17 7.72
N ARG A 160 2.10 0.45 6.44
CA ARG A 160 3.05 1.17 5.59
C ARG A 160 2.57 2.61 5.40
N GLU A 161 3.47 3.56 5.59
CA GLU A 161 3.15 4.99 5.57
C GLU A 161 4.09 5.75 4.63
N TRP A 162 3.54 6.57 3.74
CA TRP A 162 4.29 7.54 2.93
C TRP A 162 3.84 8.95 3.29
N TYR A 163 4.68 9.67 4.03
CA TYR A 163 4.37 11.02 4.48
C TYR A 163 5.12 12.09 3.67
N LEU A 164 4.38 13.00 3.07
CA LEU A 164 4.87 14.17 2.36
C LEU A 164 4.53 15.42 3.19
N PRO A 165 5.41 15.85 4.12
CA PRO A 165 5.10 16.89 5.09
C PRO A 165 4.81 18.25 4.44
N LYS A 166 5.58 18.62 3.41
CA LYS A 166 5.40 19.90 2.69
C LYS A 166 4.06 19.98 1.97
N SER A 167 3.68 18.89 1.30
CA SER A 167 2.42 18.78 0.56
C SER A 167 1.22 18.46 1.45
N LYS A 168 1.46 18.09 2.72
CA LYS A 168 0.47 17.63 3.70
C LYS A 168 -0.37 16.47 3.16
N ILE A 169 0.32 15.45 2.66
CA ILE A 169 -0.28 14.21 2.17
C ILE A 169 0.32 13.05 2.97
N LEU A 170 -0.53 12.16 3.46
CA LEU A 170 -0.14 10.90 4.08
C LEU A 170 -0.86 9.76 3.37
N VAL A 171 -0.11 8.79 2.87
CA VAL A 171 -0.67 7.51 2.41
C VAL A 171 -0.49 6.47 3.50
N VAL A 172 -1.56 5.80 3.91
CA VAL A 172 -1.54 4.72 4.92
C VAL A 172 -2.09 3.45 4.29
N ASP A 173 -1.33 2.36 4.37
CA ASP A 173 -1.70 1.06 3.83
C ASP A 173 -1.46 -0.04 4.85
N GLN A 174 -2.54 -0.65 5.31
CA GLN A 174 -2.53 -1.76 6.28
C GLN A 174 -2.67 -3.12 5.59
N TRP A 175 -2.95 -3.14 4.28
CA TRP A 175 -3.31 -4.32 3.49
C TRP A 175 -2.17 -4.85 2.62
N ASN A 176 -0.99 -4.23 2.69
CA ASN A 176 0.13 -4.52 1.82
C ASN A 176 -0.29 -4.48 0.33
N THR A 177 -1.07 -3.46 -0.03
CA THR A 177 -1.67 -3.31 -1.38
C THR A 177 -0.63 -3.57 -2.48
N PRO A 178 -0.81 -4.61 -3.32
CA PRO A 178 0.09 -4.90 -4.43
C PRO A 178 0.13 -3.74 -5.43
N GLY A 179 1.32 -3.38 -5.91
CA GLY A 179 1.50 -2.28 -6.88
C GLY A 179 1.43 -0.87 -6.30
N LEU A 180 0.95 -0.64 -5.06
CA LEU A 180 0.85 0.70 -4.48
C LEU A 180 2.18 1.45 -4.46
N ALA A 181 3.27 0.78 -4.10
CA ALA A 181 4.59 1.40 -4.08
C ALA A 181 5.04 1.87 -5.48
N ASP A 182 4.72 1.12 -6.52
CA ASP A 182 5.02 1.49 -7.91
C ASP A 182 4.10 2.61 -8.41
N THR A 183 2.81 2.58 -8.06
CA THR A 183 1.87 3.68 -8.33
C THR A 183 2.36 5.00 -7.74
N LEU A 184 2.87 4.97 -6.51
CA LEU A 184 3.46 6.16 -5.89
C LEU A 184 4.76 6.57 -6.59
N LYS A 185 5.66 5.61 -6.85
CA LYS A 185 6.95 5.86 -7.49
C LYS A 185 6.80 6.57 -8.85
N HIS A 186 5.80 6.22 -9.64
CA HIS A 186 5.53 6.77 -10.98
C HIS A 186 4.48 7.88 -11.00
N ALA A 187 4.20 8.51 -9.85
CA ALA A 187 3.35 9.68 -9.79
C ALA A 187 3.96 10.88 -10.54
N ASP A 188 3.11 11.85 -10.88
CA ASP A 188 3.52 13.12 -11.48
C ASP A 188 3.31 14.28 -10.50
N TRP A 189 4.13 15.33 -10.66
CA TRP A 189 3.99 16.60 -9.93
C TRP A 189 3.91 17.72 -10.96
N ARG A 190 2.77 18.42 -11.02
CA ARG A 190 2.52 19.52 -11.97
C ARG A 190 1.73 20.65 -11.31
#